data_AF-A0A533UYJ6-F1
#
_entry.id   AF-A0A533UYJ6-F1
#
_cell.length_a   1.000
_cell.length_b   1.000
_cell.length_c   1.000
_cell.angle_alpha   90.00
_cell.angle_beta   90.00
_cell.angle_gamma   90.00
#
_symmetry.space_group_name_H-M   'P 1'
#
loop_
_entity.id
_entity.type
_entity.pdbx_description
1 polymer ?
#
loop_
_entity_poly.entity_id
_entity_poly.type
_entity_poly.pdbx_seq_one_letter_code
_entity_poly.pdbx_strand_id
1 'polypeptide(L)'
;MSEQKDGVDELEELKVESAKLSESYRRIFYKVDPALVFDLVTRLQQDPKNPAPMYTVEVFTKEGTDPEKSRDHILQTTGSVPAIFDKGTHYVSHHRLNLAILKKLNDIDYVLEVMGDYTGSGASIGPQHDIGDWKKIKDKVSNK
;
A
#
# COMPACT_ATOMS: atom_id res chain seq x y z
N MET A 1 3.08 -31.38 28.95
CA MET A 1 3.93 -31.44 27.73
C MET A 1 3.11 -31.59 26.44
N SER A 2 1.82 -31.97 26.48
CA SER A 2 0.94 -32.00 25.31
C SER A 2 0.43 -30.60 24.89
N GLU A 3 0.01 -29.77 25.85
CA GLU A 3 -0.55 -28.42 25.56
C GLU A 3 0.45 -27.46 24.88
N GLN A 4 1.76 -27.60 25.16
CA GLN A 4 2.77 -26.80 24.46
C GLN A 4 3.02 -27.26 23.03
N LYS A 5 2.65 -28.49 22.66
CA LYS A 5 2.79 -29.01 21.30
C LYS A 5 1.63 -28.54 20.43
N ASP A 6 0.41 -28.62 20.98
CA ASP A 6 -0.81 -28.15 20.30
C ASP A 6 -0.75 -26.63 20.04
N GLY A 7 -0.27 -25.84 21.00
CA GLY A 7 -0.10 -24.39 20.81
C GLY A 7 1.02 -23.99 19.83
N VAL A 8 1.99 -24.87 19.55
CA VAL A 8 3.01 -24.61 18.51
C VAL A 8 2.44 -24.88 17.12
N ASP A 9 1.60 -25.91 16.98
CA ASP A 9 0.95 -26.23 15.70
C ASP A 9 -0.05 -25.13 15.29
N GLU A 10 -0.84 -24.58 16.21
CA GLU A 10 -1.74 -23.44 15.95
C GLU A 10 -1.00 -22.17 15.46
N LEU A 11 0.19 -21.90 16.01
CA LEU A 11 1.01 -20.75 15.59
C LEU A 11 1.59 -20.93 14.18
N GLU A 12 1.94 -22.15 13.79
CA GLU A 12 2.39 -22.45 12.43
C GLU A 12 1.23 -22.37 11.42
N GLU A 13 0.03 -22.85 11.79
CA GLU A 13 -1.17 -22.69 10.96
C GLU A 13 -1.48 -21.21 10.70
N LEU A 14 -1.42 -20.37 11.73
CA LEU A 14 -1.63 -18.92 11.59
C LEU A 14 -0.64 -18.29 10.59
N LYS A 15 0.64 -18.68 10.63
CA LYS A 15 1.64 -18.19 9.67
C LYS A 15 1.29 -18.59 8.24
N VAL A 16 0.84 -19.83 8.04
CA VAL A 16 0.42 -20.35 6.73
C VAL A 16 -0.79 -19.58 6.19
N GLU A 17 -1.80 -19.33 7.02
CA GLU A 17 -2.98 -18.55 6.62
C GLU A 17 -2.64 -17.10 6.29
N SER A 18 -1.80 -16.47 7.10
CA SER A 18 -1.31 -15.11 6.85
C SER A 18 -0.53 -15.00 5.54
N ALA A 19 0.30 -16.00 5.21
CA ALA A 19 1.00 -16.08 3.94
C ALA A 19 0.03 -16.20 2.75
N LYS A 20 -1.01 -17.05 2.85
CA LYS A 20 -2.04 -17.20 1.80
C LYS A 20 -2.81 -15.90 1.56
N LEU A 21 -3.14 -15.18 2.63
CA LEU A 21 -3.81 -13.89 2.54
C LEU A 21 -2.90 -12.83 1.87
N SER A 22 -1.64 -12.79 2.28
CA SER A 22 -0.63 -11.89 1.68
C SER A 22 -0.44 -12.15 0.19
N GLU A 23 -0.38 -13.42 -0.24
CA GLU A 23 -0.31 -13.78 -1.66
C GLU A 23 -1.58 -13.38 -2.43
N SER A 24 -2.74 -13.48 -1.79
CA SER A 24 -4.00 -13.02 -2.39
C SER A 24 -4.00 -11.51 -2.63
N TYR A 25 -3.46 -10.72 -1.70
CA TYR A 25 -3.26 -9.28 -1.91
C TYR A 25 -2.32 -8.99 -3.07
N ARG A 26 -1.16 -9.65 -3.12
CA ARG A 26 -0.16 -9.48 -4.19
C ARG A 26 -0.71 -9.80 -5.58
N ARG A 27 -1.59 -10.79 -5.69
CA ARG A 27 -2.25 -11.14 -6.96
C ARG A 27 -3.15 -10.04 -7.49
N ILE A 28 -3.81 -9.30 -6.60
CA ILE A 28 -4.76 -8.23 -6.97
C ILE A 28 -4.04 -6.88 -7.11
N PHE A 29 -3.09 -6.62 -6.21
CA PHE A 29 -2.38 -5.35 -6.04
C PHE A 29 -0.87 -5.55 -6.15
N TYR A 30 -0.41 -6.02 -7.30
CA TYR A 30 0.99 -6.41 -7.53
C TYR A 30 2.00 -5.24 -7.49
N LYS A 31 1.54 -3.98 -7.56
CA LYS A 31 2.35 -2.77 -7.41
C LYS A 31 2.19 -2.07 -6.06
N VAL A 32 1.33 -2.57 -5.18
CA VAL A 32 1.04 -1.91 -3.91
C VAL A 32 1.78 -2.62 -2.79
N ASP A 33 2.28 -1.85 -1.82
CA ASP A 33 2.77 -2.42 -0.57
C ASP A 33 1.67 -3.29 0.09
N PRO A 34 1.92 -4.59 0.32
CA PRO A 34 0.97 -5.47 1.01
C PRO A 34 0.57 -4.98 2.40
N ALA A 35 1.44 -4.24 3.12
CA ALA A 35 1.09 -3.70 4.43
C ALA A 35 0.01 -2.62 4.32
N LEU A 36 0.08 -1.75 3.31
CA LEU A 36 -0.99 -0.79 2.99
C LEU A 36 -2.31 -1.51 2.66
N VAL A 37 -2.27 -2.57 1.84
CA VAL A 37 -3.49 -3.33 1.50
C VAL A 37 -4.10 -3.95 2.77
N PHE A 38 -3.28 -4.58 3.60
CA PHE A 38 -3.72 -5.18 4.85
C PHE A 38 -4.34 -4.15 5.81
N ASP A 39 -3.67 -3.02 6.03
CA ASP A 39 -4.17 -1.95 6.91
C ASP A 39 -5.51 -1.40 6.40
N LEU A 40 -5.63 -1.11 5.10
CA LEU A 40 -6.86 -0.62 4.51
C LEU A 40 -8.02 -1.64 4.65
N VAL A 41 -7.80 -2.91 4.31
CA VAL A 41 -8.83 -3.95 4.44
C VAL A 41 -9.28 -4.09 5.90
N THR A 42 -8.34 -4.11 6.83
CA THR A 42 -8.63 -4.22 8.27
C THR A 42 -9.51 -3.06 8.74
N ARG A 43 -9.19 -1.83 8.34
CA ARG A 43 -10.00 -0.65 8.70
C ARG A 43 -11.40 -0.67 8.11
N LEU A 44 -11.53 -1.08 6.84
CA LEU A 44 -12.84 -1.20 6.20
C LEU A 44 -13.73 -2.25 6.87
N GLN A 45 -13.13 -3.31 7.43
CA GLN A 45 -13.84 -4.31 8.22
C GLN A 45 -14.21 -3.82 9.62
N GLN A 46 -13.30 -3.10 10.27
CA GLN A 46 -13.49 -2.60 11.64
C GLN A 46 -14.47 -1.41 11.73
N ASP A 47 -14.47 -0.54 10.72
CA ASP A 47 -15.38 0.61 10.64
C ASP A 47 -16.08 0.68 9.27
N PRO A 48 -17.13 -0.13 9.05
CA PRO A 48 -17.90 -0.11 7.81
C PRO A 48 -18.59 1.24 7.53
N LYS A 49 -18.71 2.12 8.54
CA LYS A 49 -19.29 3.47 8.37
C LYS A 49 -18.30 4.45 7.74
N ASN A 50 -17.02 4.10 7.70
CA ASN A 50 -15.96 4.87 7.06
C ASN A 50 -15.37 4.08 5.87
N PRO A 51 -16.09 4.01 4.73
CA PRO A 51 -15.70 3.19 3.58
C PRO A 51 -14.47 3.73 2.81
N ALA A 52 -13.93 4.87 3.22
CA ALA A 52 -12.70 5.42 2.67
C ALA A 52 -11.95 6.21 3.76
N PRO A 53 -11.07 5.58 4.56
CA PRO A 53 -10.28 6.30 5.55
C PRO A 53 -9.29 7.25 4.87
N MET A 54 -8.73 8.20 5.63
CA MET A 54 -7.77 9.16 5.11
C MET A 54 -6.34 8.61 5.16
N TYR A 55 -5.62 8.72 4.05
CA TYR A 55 -4.24 8.27 3.91
C TYR A 55 -3.37 9.36 3.28
N THR A 56 -2.09 9.36 3.63
CA THR A 56 -1.05 9.88 2.74
C THR A 56 -0.65 8.73 1.82
N VAL A 57 -0.79 8.92 0.51
CA VAL A 57 -0.49 7.90 -0.50
C VAL A 57 0.66 8.40 -1.36
N GLU A 58 1.66 7.55 -1.50
CA GLU A 58 2.89 7.76 -2.25
C GLU A 58 2.87 6.87 -3.50
N VAL A 59 3.04 7.49 -4.67
CA VAL A 59 3.04 6.81 -5.97
C VAL A 59 4.38 7.04 -6.63
N PHE A 60 5.08 5.95 -6.92
CA PHE A 60 6.37 5.95 -7.61
C PHE A 60 6.17 5.58 -9.08
N THR A 61 6.76 6.33 -9.99
CA THR A 61 6.59 6.15 -11.44
C THR A 61 7.92 5.87 -12.14
N LYS A 62 7.84 5.35 -13.37
CA LYS A 62 8.99 5.19 -14.27
C LYS A 62 9.66 6.54 -14.54
N GLU A 63 10.99 6.54 -14.63
CA GLU A 63 11.74 7.69 -15.16
C GLU A 63 11.29 8.02 -16.59
N GLY A 64 11.35 9.31 -16.95
CA GLY A 64 10.93 9.79 -18.28
C GLY A 64 9.42 9.86 -18.49
N THR A 65 8.60 9.52 -17.48
CA THR A 65 7.16 9.78 -17.52
C THR A 65 6.92 11.29 -17.40
N ASP A 66 6.02 11.83 -18.21
CA ASP A 66 5.64 13.25 -18.18
C ASP A 66 5.04 13.61 -16.80
N PRO A 67 5.68 14.52 -16.03
CA PRO A 67 5.24 14.78 -14.67
C PRO A 67 3.88 15.45 -14.55
N GLU A 68 3.53 16.32 -15.49
CA GLU A 68 2.24 17.03 -15.47
C GLU A 68 1.12 16.07 -15.85
N LYS A 69 1.31 15.23 -16.87
CA LYS A 69 0.33 14.18 -17.20
C LYS A 69 0.15 13.19 -16.05
N SER A 70 1.23 12.84 -15.36
CA SER A 70 1.18 11.93 -14.20
C SER A 70 0.41 12.57 -13.05
N ARG A 71 0.71 13.83 -12.73
CA ARG A 71 0.00 14.63 -11.73
C ARG A 71 -1.49 14.71 -12.02
N ASP A 72 -1.87 15.02 -13.26
CA ASP A 72 -3.26 15.14 -13.67
C ASP A 72 -4.00 13.81 -13.62
N HIS A 73 -3.36 12.72 -14.04
CA HIS A 73 -3.98 11.39 -13.98
C HIS A 73 -4.14 10.90 -12.53
N ILE A 74 -3.17 11.17 -11.65
CA ILE A 74 -3.29 10.89 -10.21
C ILE A 74 -4.40 11.74 -9.58
N LEU A 75 -4.50 13.02 -9.95
CA LEU A 75 -5.61 13.88 -9.53
C LEU A 75 -6.97 13.32 -9.97
N GLN A 76 -7.11 12.91 -11.23
CA GLN A 76 -8.35 12.31 -11.75
C GLN A 76 -8.69 10.99 -11.05
N THR A 77 -7.67 10.23 -10.64
CA THR A 77 -7.85 8.93 -9.97
C THR A 77 -8.25 9.08 -8.51
N THR A 78 -7.64 10.04 -7.80
CA THR A 78 -7.72 10.17 -6.33
C THR A 78 -8.63 11.31 -5.87
N GLY A 79 -8.90 12.29 -6.74
CA GLY A 79 -9.58 13.54 -6.39
C GLY A 79 -8.68 14.57 -5.69
N SER A 80 -7.40 14.27 -5.48
CA SER A 80 -6.46 15.15 -4.78
C SER A 80 -5.23 15.46 -5.63
N VAL A 81 -4.78 16.71 -5.57
CA VAL A 81 -3.56 17.16 -6.25
C VAL A 81 -2.35 16.58 -5.51
N PRO A 82 -1.48 15.78 -6.15
CA PRO A 82 -0.26 15.33 -5.52
C PRO A 82 0.82 16.43 -5.51
N ALA A 83 1.64 16.45 -4.47
CA ALA A 83 2.95 17.08 -4.48
C ALA A 83 3.95 16.17 -5.22
N ILE A 84 4.90 16.78 -5.93
CA ILE A 84 5.87 16.07 -6.79
C ILE A 84 7.27 16.16 -6.18
N PHE A 85 7.92 15.00 -6.08
CA PHE A 85 9.26 14.79 -5.55
C PHE A 85 10.12 14.01 -6.56
N ASP A 86 11.39 13.79 -6.22
CA ASP A 86 12.32 12.93 -6.96
C ASP A 86 12.37 13.24 -8.46
N LYS A 87 12.48 14.53 -8.80
CA LYS A 87 12.55 15.02 -10.19
C LYS A 87 11.36 14.55 -11.07
N GLY A 88 10.19 14.36 -10.47
CA GLY A 88 8.98 13.99 -11.22
C GLY A 88 8.66 12.50 -11.21
N THR A 89 9.26 11.70 -10.33
CA THR A 89 8.97 10.26 -10.25
C THR A 89 8.28 9.82 -8.97
N HIS A 90 8.05 10.73 -8.03
CA HIS A 90 7.43 10.42 -6.75
C HIS A 90 6.33 11.43 -6.43
N TYR A 91 5.12 10.94 -6.25
CA TYR A 91 3.91 11.74 -6.08
C TYR A 91 3.27 11.43 -4.73
N VAL A 92 3.10 12.45 -3.91
CA VAL A 92 2.51 12.31 -2.57
C VAL A 92 1.19 13.04 -2.52
N SER A 93 0.12 12.35 -2.15
CA SER A 93 -1.22 12.95 -2.05
C SER A 93 -1.91 12.53 -0.76
N HIS A 94 -2.72 13.43 -0.20
CA HIS A 94 -3.54 13.16 0.98
C HIS A 94 -5.00 13.07 0.56
N HIS A 95 -5.61 11.89 0.72
CA HIS A 95 -6.95 11.65 0.22
C HIS A 95 -7.64 10.45 0.89
N ARG A 96 -8.96 10.39 0.65
CA ARG A 96 -9.83 9.29 1.04
C ARG A 96 -9.50 8.07 0.17
N LEU A 97 -8.99 7.01 0.78
CA LEU A 97 -8.54 5.81 0.07
C LEU A 97 -9.55 4.67 0.21
N ASN A 98 -9.87 4.02 -0.89
CA ASN A 98 -10.62 2.76 -0.90
C ASN A 98 -9.98 1.77 -1.88
N LEU A 99 -10.43 0.51 -1.87
CA LEU A 99 -9.86 -0.55 -2.71
C LEU A 99 -9.98 -0.24 -4.22
N ALA A 100 -10.99 0.50 -4.65
CA ALA A 100 -11.17 0.85 -6.06
C ALA A 100 -10.14 1.89 -6.51
N ILE A 101 -9.86 2.91 -5.70
CA ILE A 101 -8.80 3.90 -5.97
C ILE A 101 -7.44 3.19 -5.98
N LEU A 102 -7.19 2.34 -4.98
CA LEU A 102 -5.94 1.58 -4.89
C LEU A 102 -5.73 0.68 -6.12
N LYS A 103 -6.80 0.05 -6.61
CA LYS A 103 -6.76 -0.78 -7.82
C LYS A 103 -6.49 0.06 -9.07
N LYS A 104 -7.13 1.22 -9.21
CA LYS A 104 -6.87 2.14 -10.32
C LYS A 104 -5.40 2.54 -10.37
N LEU A 105 -4.82 2.97 -9.24
CA LEU A 105 -3.39 3.32 -9.15
C LEU A 105 -2.47 2.15 -9.51
N ASN A 106 -2.77 0.95 -9.00
CA ASN A 106 -2.05 -0.28 -9.32
C ASN A 106 -2.04 -0.59 -10.84
N ASP A 107 -3.15 -0.29 -11.52
CA ASP A 107 -3.33 -0.62 -12.93
C ASP A 107 -2.71 0.41 -13.89
N ILE A 108 -2.22 1.55 -13.39
CA ILE A 108 -1.55 2.55 -14.22
C ILE A 108 -0.20 2.00 -14.71
N ASP A 109 0.02 1.97 -16.02
CA ASP A 109 1.19 1.34 -16.65
C ASP A 109 2.54 1.94 -16.25
N TYR A 110 2.58 3.25 -16.03
CA TYR A 110 3.81 3.95 -15.64
C TYR A 110 4.07 3.95 -14.14
N VAL A 111 3.10 3.52 -13.33
CA VAL A 111 3.29 3.33 -11.89
C VAL A 111 4.13 2.08 -11.68
N LEU A 112 5.11 2.20 -10.79
CA LEU A 112 5.98 1.12 -10.35
C LEU A 112 5.56 0.60 -8.98
N GLU A 113 5.23 1.51 -8.08
CA GLU A 113 4.97 1.19 -6.69
C GLU A 113 3.99 2.18 -6.06
N VAL A 114 3.14 1.69 -5.15
CA VAL A 114 2.22 2.50 -4.36
C VAL A 114 2.39 2.13 -2.90
N MET A 115 2.66 3.12 -2.06
CA MET A 115 2.75 3.00 -0.60
C MET A 115 1.86 4.04 0.07
N GLY A 116 1.72 3.96 1.39
CA GLY A 116 0.97 4.96 2.11
C GLY A 116 0.71 4.63 3.56
N ASP A 117 0.40 5.68 4.30
CA ASP A 117 0.19 5.66 5.74
C ASP A 117 -1.19 6.19 6.09
N TYR A 118 -1.84 5.50 7.01
CA TYR A 118 -3.10 5.95 7.59
C TYR A 118 -2.86 7.23 8.42
N THR A 119 -3.66 8.26 8.15
CA THR A 119 -3.55 9.57 8.84
C THR A 119 -4.77 9.93 9.68
N GLY A 120 -5.87 9.17 9.56
CA GLY A 120 -7.11 9.43 10.31
C GLY A 120 -7.70 10.80 10.02
N SER A 121 -7.82 11.65 11.04
CA SER A 121 -8.25 13.06 10.89
C SER A 121 -7.08 14.04 10.85
N GLY A 122 -5.84 13.55 10.85
CA GLY A 122 -4.63 14.35 10.81
C GLY A 122 -4.32 14.92 9.43
N ALA A 123 -3.39 15.88 9.39
CA ALA A 123 -2.79 16.36 8.15
C ALA A 123 -1.92 15.28 7.50
N SER A 124 -1.56 15.49 6.23
CA SER A 124 -0.56 14.66 5.57
C SER A 124 0.77 14.69 6.32
N ILE A 125 1.47 13.56 6.32
CA ILE A 125 2.80 13.43 6.93
C ILE A 125 3.94 13.59 5.92
N GLY A 126 3.63 13.89 4.65
CA GLY A 126 4.62 13.98 3.57
C GLY A 126 5.16 12.62 3.11
N PRO A 127 6.21 12.60 2.27
CA PRO A 127 6.84 11.36 1.85
C PRO A 127 7.53 10.69 3.04
N GLN A 128 7.30 9.39 3.24
CA GLN A 128 7.91 8.56 4.28
C GLN A 128 8.66 7.35 3.70
N HIS A 129 8.54 7.10 2.41
CA HIS A 129 9.03 5.88 1.78
C HIS A 129 10.01 6.15 0.63
N ASP A 130 10.94 5.21 0.45
CA ASP A 130 11.78 5.09 -0.75
C ASP A 130 11.31 3.92 -1.62
N ILE A 131 11.51 4.03 -2.94
CA ILE A 131 11.16 2.95 -3.87
C ILE A 131 11.79 1.60 -3.45
N GLY A 132 10.95 0.56 -3.36
CA GLY A 132 11.36 -0.79 -3.00
C GLY A 132 11.50 -1.07 -1.51
N ASP A 133 11.12 -0.13 -0.62
CA ASP A 133 11.22 -0.34 0.83
C ASP A 133 10.52 -1.62 1.32
N TRP A 134 9.33 -1.92 0.82
CA TRP A 134 8.64 -3.15 1.22
C TRP A 134 9.29 -4.42 0.64
N LYS A 135 10.04 -4.32 -0.47
CA LYS A 135 10.79 -5.44 -1.06
C LYS A 135 12.06 -5.76 -0.25
N LYS A 136 12.73 -4.74 0.28
CA LYS A 136 13.92 -4.91 1.14
C LYS A 136 13.63 -5.71 2.42
N ILE A 137 12.38 -5.69 2.90
CA ILE A 137 11.94 -6.50 4.05
C ILE A 137 11.91 -8.00 3.69
N LYS A 138 11.51 -8.35 2.46
CA LYS A 138 11.46 -9.75 1.99
C LYS A 138 12.85 -10.38 1.93
N ASP A 139 13.84 -9.65 1.43
CA ASP A 139 15.21 -10.15 1.27
C ASP A 139 15.93 -10.37 2.62
N LYS A 140 15.59 -9.58 3.65
CA LYS A 140 16.11 -9.79 5.01
C LYS A 140 15.51 -11.01 5.71
N VAL A 141 14.28 -11.39 5.37
CA VAL A 141 13.59 -12.55 5.97
C VAL A 141 13.94 -13.85 5.22
N SER A 142 14.21 -13.81 3.91
CA SER A 142 14.64 -14.99 3.15
C SER A 142 16.13 -15.37 3.29
N ASN A 143 16.96 -14.52 3.91
CA ASN A 143 18.38 -14.78 4.18
C ASN A 143 18.68 -15.20 5.64
N LYS A 144 17.68 -15.71 6.37
CA LYS A 144 17.86 -16.29 7.71
C LYS A 144 17.30 -17.70 7.79
#